data_AF-A0A521TSQ5-F1
#
_entry.id   AF-A0A521TSQ5-F1
#
_cell.length_a   1.000
_cell.length_b   1.000
_cell.length_c   1.000
_cell.angle_alpha   90.00
_cell.angle_beta   90.00
_cell.angle_gamma   90.00
#
_symmetry.space_group_name_H-M   'P 1'
#
loop_
_entity.id
_entity.type
_entity.pdbx_description
1 polymer ?
#
loop_
_entity_poly.entity_id
_entity_poly.type
_entity_poly.pdbx_seq_one_letter_code
_entity_poly.pdbx_strand_id
1 'polypeptide(L)'
;IHPRTKSKMKHLQENYKGIELIDPLGFFDFTKLEKNAFCLISDSGTVPEETLYFKRPCVTIRESTERPETIEAGSNILSGLDPTNIENAVKTITSHIPQWEWDKMLGDGHTASKVNNILHGKLYT
;
A
#
# COMPACT_ATOMS: atom_id res chain seq x y z
N ILE A 1 -16.04 -0.99 -1.61
CA ILE A 1 -15.82 -2.00 -2.66
C ILE A 1 -16.06 -1.33 -3.99
N HIS A 2 -15.11 -1.39 -4.91
CA HIS A 2 -15.29 -0.78 -6.21
C HIS A 2 -16.48 -1.42 -6.96
N PRO A 3 -17.32 -0.65 -7.69
CA PRO A 3 -18.49 -1.20 -8.38
C PRO A 3 -18.18 -2.38 -9.31
N ARG A 4 -17.00 -2.36 -9.96
CA ARG A 4 -16.49 -3.46 -10.80
C ARG A 4 -16.23 -4.76 -10.05
N THR A 5 -15.79 -4.68 -8.79
CA THR A 5 -15.55 -5.87 -7.96
C THR A 5 -16.88 -6.37 -7.40
N LYS A 6 -17.75 -5.45 -6.97
CA LYS A 6 -19.10 -5.76 -6.49
C LYS A 6 -19.93 -6.52 -7.53
N SER A 7 -19.79 -6.18 -8.82
CA SER A 7 -20.50 -6.89 -9.90
C SER A 7 -20.02 -8.33 -10.12
N LYS A 8 -18.73 -8.60 -9.91
CA LYS A 8 -18.15 -9.95 -9.97
C LYS A 8 -18.48 -10.80 -8.73
N MET A 9 -18.70 -10.14 -7.59
CA MET A 9 -19.04 -10.79 -6.32
C MET A 9 -20.54 -11.09 -6.16
N LYS A 10 -21.39 -10.84 -7.17
CA LYS A 10 -22.84 -11.10 -7.09
C LYS A 10 -23.20 -12.55 -6.72
N HIS A 11 -22.31 -13.50 -6.99
CA HIS A 11 -22.48 -14.93 -6.68
C HIS A 11 -21.93 -15.30 -5.28
N LEU A 12 -21.12 -14.44 -4.67
CA LEU A 12 -20.56 -14.62 -3.34
C LEU A 12 -21.56 -14.04 -2.33
N GLN A 13 -22.65 -14.76 -2.11
CA GLN A 13 -23.62 -14.45 -1.05
C GLN A 13 -23.15 -15.06 0.27
N GLU A 14 -22.11 -14.50 0.89
CA GLU A 14 -21.67 -15.04 2.18
C GLU A 14 -21.31 -13.91 3.16
N ASN A 15 -22.00 -13.92 4.30
CA ASN A 15 -21.60 -13.20 5.51
C ASN A 15 -20.34 -13.89 6.06
N TYR A 16 -19.18 -13.59 5.47
CA TYR A 16 -17.91 -14.06 5.98
C TYR A 16 -17.65 -13.41 7.34
N LYS A 17 -17.62 -14.23 8.40
CA LYS A 17 -17.29 -13.75 9.74
C LYS A 17 -15.89 -13.14 9.73
N GLY A 18 -15.78 -11.88 10.13
CA GLY A 18 -14.50 -11.15 10.17
C GLY A 18 -14.15 -10.40 8.89
N ILE A 19 -15.04 -10.37 7.88
CA ILE A 19 -14.87 -9.54 6.68
C ILE A 19 -15.97 -8.50 6.64
N GLU A 20 -15.57 -7.22 6.59
CA GLU A 20 -16.50 -6.09 6.43
C GLU A 20 -16.34 -5.50 5.02
N LEU A 21 -17.43 -5.49 4.26
CA LEU A 21 -17.46 -4.88 2.93
C LEU A 21 -18.00 -3.45 3.04
N ILE A 22 -17.09 -2.48 3.04
CA ILE A 22 -17.43 -1.04 3.06
C ILE A 22 -17.55 -0.48 1.64
N ASP A 23 -18.15 0.69 1.44
CA ASP A 23 -18.11 1.43 0.17
C ASP A 23 -16.73 2.11 -0.05
N PRO A 24 -16.37 2.52 -1.28
CA PRO A 24 -15.12 3.24 -1.52
C PRO A 24 -15.02 4.50 -0.65
N LEU A 25 -13.88 4.69 0.00
CA LEU A 25 -13.64 5.80 0.93
C LEU A 25 -13.07 7.02 0.21
N GLY A 26 -13.30 8.20 0.79
CA GLY A 26 -12.57 9.41 0.42
C GLY A 26 -11.11 9.33 0.89
N PHE A 27 -10.27 10.23 0.37
CA PHE A 27 -8.83 10.24 0.64
C PHE A 27 -8.49 10.21 2.13
N PHE A 28 -9.06 11.12 2.93
CA PHE A 28 -8.74 11.21 4.36
C PHE A 28 -9.17 9.98 5.16
N ASP A 29 -10.36 9.44 4.87
CA ASP A 29 -10.87 8.26 5.56
C ASP A 29 -10.05 7.02 5.21
N PHE A 30 -9.66 6.88 3.94
CA PHE A 30 -8.78 5.81 3.49
C PHE A 30 -7.41 5.90 4.15
N THR A 31 -6.75 7.06 4.10
CA THR A 31 -5.45 7.26 4.77
C THR A 31 -5.53 6.99 6.27
N LYS A 32 -6.65 7.34 6.93
CA LYS A 32 -6.84 7.02 8.35
C LYS A 32 -6.94 5.51 8.55
N LEU A 33 -7.64 4.79 7.69
CA LEU A 33 -7.73 3.33 7.73
C LEU A 33 -6.34 2.69 7.56
N GLU A 34 -5.58 3.10 6.54
CA GLU A 34 -4.23 2.58 6.26
C GLU A 34 -3.29 2.79 7.45
N LYS A 35 -3.26 4.01 8.02
CA LYS A 35 -2.42 4.34 9.18
C LYS A 35 -2.69 3.49 10.42
N ASN A 36 -3.88 2.91 10.54
CA ASN A 36 -4.29 2.12 11.71
C ASN A 36 -4.45 0.63 11.40
N ALA A 37 -4.25 0.21 10.15
CA ALA A 37 -4.30 -1.19 9.76
C ALA A 37 -3.16 -1.99 10.39
N PHE A 38 -3.43 -3.25 10.72
CA PHE A 38 -2.42 -4.19 11.17
C PHE A 38 -1.48 -4.60 10.01
N CYS A 39 -2.06 -4.87 8.85
CA CYS A 39 -1.38 -5.18 7.60
C CYS A 39 -2.30 -4.80 6.45
N LEU A 40 -1.74 -4.32 5.34
CA LEU A 40 -2.48 -4.06 4.12
C LEU A 40 -2.19 -5.16 3.11
N ILE A 41 -3.23 -5.61 2.40
CA ILE A 41 -3.11 -6.54 1.27
C ILE A 41 -3.72 -5.81 0.08
N SER A 42 -2.91 -5.49 -0.94
CA SER A 42 -3.32 -4.55 -1.99
C SER A 42 -2.69 -4.88 -3.34
N ASP A 43 -3.40 -4.58 -4.43
CA ASP A 43 -2.87 -4.55 -5.80
C ASP A 43 -2.56 -3.11 -6.27
N SER A 44 -2.79 -2.10 -5.42
CA SER A 44 -2.49 -0.70 -5.74
C SER A 44 -0.98 -0.45 -5.85
N GLY A 45 -0.57 0.33 -6.85
CA GLY A 45 0.81 0.77 -7.03
C GLY A 45 1.28 1.85 -6.05
N THR A 46 0.36 2.56 -5.38
CA THR A 46 0.69 3.65 -4.44
C THR A 46 0.76 3.18 -2.98
N VAL A 47 -0.08 2.20 -2.62
CA VAL A 47 -0.21 1.71 -1.24
C VAL A 47 1.13 1.23 -0.64
N PRO A 48 2.02 0.54 -1.39
CA PRO A 48 3.33 0.18 -0.86
C PRO A 48 4.17 1.38 -0.38
N GLU A 49 4.13 2.51 -1.09
CA GLU A 49 4.85 3.72 -0.66
C GLU A 49 4.21 4.36 0.58
N GLU A 50 2.87 4.43 0.60
CA GLU A 50 2.09 5.01 1.71
C GLU A 50 2.29 4.21 3.00
N THR A 51 2.31 2.88 2.90
CA THR A 51 2.53 1.97 4.04
C THR A 51 3.96 2.03 4.56
N LEU A 52 4.98 2.14 3.69
CA LEU A 52 6.35 2.42 4.11
C LEU A 52 6.42 3.72 4.93
N TYR A 53 5.79 4.78 4.45
CA TYR A 53 5.74 6.07 5.16
C TYR A 53 4.99 5.97 6.51
N PHE A 54 3.90 5.22 6.59
CA PHE A 54 3.14 5.01 7.82
C PHE A 54 3.72 3.94 8.75
N LYS A 55 4.83 3.29 8.35
CA LYS A 55 5.43 2.14 9.04
C LYS A 55 4.44 0.99 9.25
N ARG A 56 3.66 0.67 8.21
CA ARG A 56 2.69 -0.44 8.21
C ARG A 56 3.14 -1.59 7.30
N PRO A 57 2.95 -2.85 7.71
CA PRO A 57 3.19 -4.00 6.84
C PRO A 57 2.29 -3.97 5.60
N CYS A 58 2.86 -4.28 4.45
CA CYS A 58 2.15 -4.41 3.19
C CYS A 58 2.45 -5.74 2.49
N VAL A 59 1.43 -6.33 1.88
CA VAL A 59 1.54 -7.48 0.98
C VAL A 59 0.93 -7.08 -0.36
N THR A 60 1.76 -7.05 -1.39
CA THR A 60 1.33 -6.75 -2.75
C THR A 60 0.90 -8.02 -3.47
N ILE A 61 -0.36 -8.09 -3.87
CA ILE A 61 -0.94 -9.24 -4.58
C ILE A 61 -0.79 -9.10 -6.11
N ARG A 62 0.46 -8.97 -6.57
CA ARG A 62 0.84 -8.87 -7.99
C ARG A 62 2.03 -9.78 -8.28
N GLU A 63 2.22 -10.13 -9.56
CA GLU A 63 3.41 -10.88 -10.02
C GLU A 63 4.64 -9.96 -10.20
N SER A 64 4.42 -8.65 -10.32
CA SER A 64 5.48 -7.66 -10.48
C SER A 64 5.09 -6.33 -9.83
N THR A 65 6.10 -5.53 -9.49
CA THR A 65 5.92 -4.18 -8.93
C THR A 65 6.86 -3.20 -9.61
N GLU A 66 6.37 -1.97 -9.79
CA GLU A 66 7.13 -0.79 -10.17
C GLU A 66 7.83 -0.11 -8.99
N ARG A 67 7.64 -0.63 -7.75
CA ARG A 67 8.16 -0.08 -6.49
C ARG A 67 9.16 -1.02 -5.77
N PRO A 68 10.27 -1.45 -6.41
CA PRO A 68 11.26 -2.33 -5.78
C PRO A 68 11.80 -1.79 -4.46
N GLU A 69 11.89 -0.47 -4.31
CA GLU A 69 12.34 0.22 -3.09
C GLU A 69 11.55 -0.18 -1.84
N THR A 70 10.26 -0.49 -1.98
CA THR A 70 9.40 -0.88 -0.85
C THR A 70 9.68 -2.30 -0.37
N ILE A 71 10.15 -3.15 -1.29
CA ILE A 71 10.60 -4.52 -1.02
C ILE A 71 12.00 -4.46 -0.39
N GLU A 72 12.89 -3.63 -0.94
CA GLU A 72 14.25 -3.43 -0.42
C GLU A 72 14.24 -2.86 1.00
N ALA A 73 13.31 -1.94 1.30
CA ALA A 73 13.08 -1.43 2.65
C ALA A 73 12.48 -2.49 3.61
N GLY A 74 12.05 -3.65 3.10
CA GLY A 74 11.42 -4.72 3.86
C GLY A 74 9.96 -4.47 4.25
N SER A 75 9.40 -3.30 3.91
CA SER A 75 8.03 -2.89 4.27
C SER A 75 6.92 -3.58 3.47
N ASN A 76 7.29 -4.24 2.37
CA ASN A 76 6.35 -4.85 1.43
C ASN A 76 6.85 -6.22 0.95
N ILE A 77 5.95 -7.20 0.86
CA ILE A 77 6.21 -8.51 0.22
C ILE A 77 5.36 -8.63 -1.03
N LEU A 78 5.98 -8.95 -2.16
CA LEU A 78 5.29 -9.31 -3.41
C LEU A 78 4.91 -10.79 -3.37
N SER A 79 3.62 -11.09 -3.16
CA SER A 79 3.17 -12.47 -2.90
C SER A 79 2.75 -13.25 -4.16
N GLY A 80 2.58 -12.58 -5.30
CA GLY A 80 1.82 -13.13 -6.42
C GLY A 80 0.34 -13.32 -6.06
N LEU A 81 -0.32 -14.22 -6.77
CA LEU A 81 -1.77 -14.46 -6.65
C LEU A 81 -2.16 -15.76 -5.92
N ASP A 82 -1.17 -16.57 -5.53
CA ASP A 82 -1.45 -17.83 -4.81
C ASP A 82 -1.90 -17.57 -3.36
N PRO A 83 -3.06 -18.08 -2.91
CA PRO A 83 -3.55 -17.84 -1.55
C PRO A 83 -2.61 -18.28 -0.43
N THR A 84 -1.88 -19.38 -0.63
CA THR A 84 -0.92 -19.90 0.35
C THR A 84 0.26 -18.95 0.48
N ASN A 85 0.74 -18.40 -0.64
CA ASN A 85 1.79 -17.38 -0.63
C ASN A 85 1.34 -16.09 0.05
N ILE A 86 0.11 -15.64 -0.21
CA ILE A 86 -0.45 -14.45 0.44
C ILE A 86 -0.50 -14.65 1.96
N GLU A 87 -1.01 -15.79 2.43
CA GLU A 87 -1.07 -16.10 3.85
C GLU A 87 0.32 -16.14 4.50
N ASN A 88 1.28 -16.79 3.85
CA ASN A 88 2.66 -16.87 4.33
C ASN A 88 3.35 -15.50 4.35
N ALA A 89 3.10 -14.66 3.35
CA ALA A 89 3.61 -13.29 3.30
C ALA A 89 3.08 -12.47 4.48
N VAL A 90 1.76 -12.52 4.75
CA VAL A 90 1.15 -11.82 5.89
C VAL A 90 1.75 -12.31 7.21
N LYS A 91 1.86 -13.62 7.42
CA LYS A 91 2.50 -14.17 8.64
C LYS A 91 3.94 -13.70 8.79
N THR A 92 4.71 -13.73 7.70
CA THR A 92 6.12 -13.35 7.71
C THR A 92 6.29 -11.88 8.06
N ILE A 93 5.60 -10.99 7.35
CA ILE A 93 5.80 -9.54 7.53
C ILE A 93 5.25 -9.01 8.86
N THR A 94 4.24 -9.68 9.43
CA THR A 94 3.65 -9.29 10.72
C THR A 94 4.27 -9.99 11.93
N SER A 95 5.20 -10.92 11.73
CA SER A 95 5.89 -11.63 12.83
C SER A 95 6.86 -10.76 13.63
N HIS A 96 7.22 -9.58 13.12
CA HIS A 96 8.14 -8.65 13.75
C HIS A 96 7.53 -7.26 13.87
N ILE A 97 8.01 -6.49 14.84
CA ILE A 97 7.64 -5.08 14.94
C ILE A 97 8.31 -4.34 13.78
N PRO A 98 7.54 -3.59 12.96
CA PRO A 98 8.08 -2.70 11.94
C PRO A 98 9.24 -1.83 12.43
N GLN A 99 10.43 -1.99 11.83
CA GLN A 99 11.62 -1.14 12.07
C GLN A 99 12.09 -0.42 10.80
N TRP A 100 11.27 -0.41 9.75
CA TRP A 100 11.60 0.26 8.49
C TRP A 100 11.60 1.78 8.65
N GLU A 101 12.53 2.40 7.92
CA GLU A 101 12.69 3.84 7.86
C GLU A 101 12.42 4.34 6.44
N TRP A 102 11.93 5.56 6.34
CA TRP A 102 11.74 6.22 5.06
C TRP A 102 13.10 6.51 4.42
N ASP A 103 13.32 6.00 3.21
CA ASP A 103 14.50 6.37 2.42
C ASP A 103 14.30 7.77 1.81
N LYS A 104 15.18 8.69 2.20
CA LYS A 104 15.18 10.07 1.68
C LYS A 104 15.43 10.14 0.17
N MET A 105 16.00 9.10 -0.45
CA MET A 105 16.14 9.01 -1.90
C MET A 105 14.78 8.91 -2.61
N LEU A 106 13.76 8.35 -1.94
CA LEU A 106 12.38 8.28 -2.49
C LEU A 106 11.67 9.63 -2.47
N GLY A 107 12.11 10.53 -1.60
CA GLY A 107 11.59 11.87 -1.53
C GLY A 107 11.95 12.54 -0.22
N ASP A 108 12.19 13.85 -0.31
CA ASP A 108 12.48 14.70 0.85
C ASP A 108 11.25 15.50 1.31
N GLY A 109 10.06 15.18 0.79
CA GLY A 109 8.82 15.91 1.08
C GLY A 109 8.70 17.27 0.38
N HIS A 110 9.65 17.64 -0.49
CA HIS A 110 9.67 18.94 -1.17
C HIS A 110 9.39 18.84 -2.68
N THR A 111 8.87 17.72 -3.15
CA THR A 111 8.60 17.46 -4.58
C THR A 111 7.75 18.56 -5.21
N ALA A 112 6.67 19.00 -4.55
CA ALA A 112 5.82 20.06 -5.07
C ALA A 112 6.57 21.39 -5.28
N SER A 113 7.39 21.80 -4.31
CA SER A 113 8.21 23.01 -4.41
C SER A 113 9.28 22.89 -5.50
N LYS A 114 9.90 21.72 -5.65
CA LYS A 114 10.87 21.43 -6.73
C LYS A 114 10.23 21.55 -8.10
N VAL A 115 9.06 20.92 -8.30
CA VAL A 115 8.31 21.01 -9.55
C VAL A 115 7.92 22.46 -9.84
N ASN A 116 7.44 23.20 -8.84
CA ASN A 116 7.11 24.60 -9.01
C ASN A 116 8.33 25.43 -9.47
N ASN A 117 9.49 25.22 -8.87
CA ASN A 117 10.72 25.90 -9.26
C ASN A 117 11.17 25.56 -10.69
N ILE A 118 11.07 24.29 -11.07
CA ILE A 118 11.37 23.83 -12.44
C ILE A 118 10.45 24.52 -13.45
N LEU A 119 9.14 24.52 -13.19
CA LEU A 119 8.15 25.15 -14.09
C LEU A 119 8.34 26.67 -14.21
N HIS A 120 8.83 27.32 -13.16
CA HIS A 120 9.10 28.77 -13.15
C HIS A 120 10.55 29.13 -13.50
N GLY A 121 11.39 28.17 -13.88
CA GLY A 121 12.80 28.41 -14.25
C GLY A 121 13.68 28.91 -13.10
N LYS A 122 13.25 28.77 -11.83
CA LYS A 122 14.09 29.08 -10.67
C LYS A 122 15.03 27.91 -10.42
N LEU A 123 16.23 27.98 -11.01
CA LEU A 123 17.31 27.04 -10.69
C LEU A 123 17.70 27.22 -9.21
N TYR A 124 17.68 26.13 -8.45
CA TYR A 124 18.19 26.10 -7.08
C TYR A 124 19.69 26.46 -7.13
N THR A 125 20.05 27.64 -6.63
CA THR A 125 21.43 28.00 -6.24
C THR A 125 21.72 27.53 -4.83
#